data_AF-A0A851UYV4-F1
#
_entry.id   AF-A0A851UYV4-F1
#
_cell.length_a   1.000
_cell.length_b   1.000
_cell.length_c   1.000
_cell.angle_alpha   90.00
_cell.angle_beta   90.00
_cell.angle_gamma   90.00
#
_symmetry.space_group_name_H-M   'P 1'
#
loop_
_entity.id
_entity.type
_entity.pdbx_description
1 polymer ?
#
loop_
_entity_poly.entity_id
_entity_poly.type
_entity_poly.pdbx_seq_one_letter_code
_entity_poly.pdbx_strand_id
1 'polypeptide(L)'
;SILMSYDHVELTFNDMKNVPEAFKGTKKGTVYLTPYRVIFLSKGKDAMQSFMMPFYLMKDCEIKQPVFGANFIKGIVKAEAGGGWEGSASYKLTFTAGGAIEFGQRMLQVAS
;
A
#
# COMPACT_ATOMS: atom_id res chain seq x y z
N SER A 1 9.65 -11.60 -10.31
CA SER A 1 10.54 -11.71 -9.14
C SER A 1 10.06 -10.78 -8.04
N ILE A 2 10.32 -11.12 -6.79
CA ILE A 2 10.11 -10.24 -5.62
C ILE A 2 11.44 -9.53 -5.36
N LEU A 3 11.42 -8.21 -5.18
CA LEU A 3 12.62 -7.42 -4.86
C LEU A 3 12.85 -7.37 -3.35
N MET A 4 11.79 -7.16 -2.57
CA MET A 4 11.81 -7.22 -1.11
C MET A 4 10.38 -7.34 -0.56
N SER A 5 10.26 -7.69 0.72
CA SER A 5 8.98 -7.77 1.41
C SER A 5 9.12 -7.51 2.91
N TYR A 6 8.07 -6.95 3.53
CA TYR A 6 7.95 -6.82 4.99
C TYR A 6 6.60 -7.34 5.46
N ASP A 7 6.63 -8.14 6.52
CA ASP A 7 5.43 -8.56 7.26
C ASP A 7 5.03 -7.49 8.30
N HIS A 8 3.88 -7.68 8.95
CA HIS A 8 3.35 -6.79 9.98
C HIS A 8 3.11 -5.35 9.46
N VAL A 9 2.66 -5.26 8.20
CA VAL A 9 2.25 -4.00 7.58
C VAL A 9 0.74 -3.85 7.68
N GLU A 10 0.31 -2.65 8.05
CA GLU A 10 -1.09 -2.25 8.02
C GLU A 10 -1.38 -1.40 6.79
N LEU A 11 -2.43 -1.74 6.04
CA LEU A 11 -2.92 -0.96 4.90
C LEU A 11 -4.30 -0.37 5.22
N THR A 12 -4.45 0.93 5.00
CA THR A 12 -5.74 1.62 5.04
C THR A 12 -5.96 2.45 3.78
N PHE A 13 -7.23 2.65 3.43
CA PHE A 13 -7.66 3.51 2.33
C PHE A 13 -8.56 4.63 2.84
N ASN A 14 -8.35 5.83 2.30
CA ASN A 14 -9.13 7.03 2.60
C ASN A 14 -9.48 7.75 1.29
N ASP A 15 -10.27 8.82 1.40
CA ASP A 15 -10.60 9.74 0.30
C ASP A 15 -11.29 9.08 -0.91
N MET A 16 -12.09 8.04 -0.66
CA MET A 16 -12.93 7.40 -1.67
C MET A 16 -14.37 7.92 -1.58
N LYS A 17 -14.98 8.27 -2.71
CA LYS A 17 -16.39 8.73 -2.75
C LYS A 17 -17.37 7.66 -2.27
N ASN A 18 -17.16 6.43 -2.72
CA ASN A 18 -17.90 5.24 -2.32
C ASN A 18 -16.88 4.19 -1.88
N VAL A 19 -16.84 3.84 -0.59
CA VAL A 19 -15.87 2.88 -0.05
C VAL A 19 -16.42 1.45 -0.21
N PRO A 20 -15.83 0.60 -1.08
CA PRO A 20 -16.23 -0.81 -1.15
C PRO A 20 -15.95 -1.51 0.19
N GLU A 21 -16.75 -2.52 0.54
CA GLU A 21 -16.60 -3.24 1.82
C GLU A 21 -15.18 -3.78 2.02
N ALA A 22 -14.56 -4.29 0.94
CA ALA A 22 -13.19 -4.79 0.96
C ALA A 22 -12.16 -3.73 1.42
N PHE A 23 -12.41 -2.43 1.19
CA PHE A 23 -11.47 -1.34 1.49
C PHE A 23 -11.67 -0.76 2.89
N LYS A 24 -12.76 -1.12 3.60
CA LYS A 24 -13.07 -0.58 4.92
C LYS A 24 -12.12 -1.11 6.00
N GLY A 25 -11.74 -0.23 6.92
CA GLY A 25 -10.93 -0.58 8.09
C GLY A 25 -9.47 -0.86 7.78
N THR A 26 -8.77 -1.41 8.77
CA THR A 26 -7.33 -1.68 8.69
C THR A 26 -7.05 -3.11 8.27
N LYS A 27 -6.26 -3.25 7.21
CA LYS A 27 -5.84 -4.54 6.66
C LYS A 27 -4.47 -4.87 7.21
N LYS A 28 -4.27 -6.08 7.75
CA LYS A 28 -2.99 -6.52 8.32
C LYS A 28 -2.38 -7.57 7.42
N GLY A 29 -1.10 -7.45 7.10
CA GLY A 29 -0.49 -8.39 6.19
C GLY A 29 0.94 -8.06 5.81
N THR A 30 1.33 -8.56 4.65
CA THR A 30 2.68 -8.45 4.10
C THR A 30 2.66 -7.58 2.86
N VAL A 31 3.59 -6.64 2.76
CA VAL A 31 3.80 -5.84 1.55
C VAL A 31 4.99 -6.40 0.77
N TYR A 32 4.84 -6.49 -0.54
CA TYR A 32 5.84 -6.95 -1.48
C TYR A 32 6.15 -5.85 -2.48
N LEU A 33 7.43 -5.62 -2.71
CA LEU A 33 7.91 -4.80 -3.81
C LEU A 33 8.33 -5.71 -4.96
N THR A 34 7.88 -5.37 -6.15
CA THR A 34 8.28 -6.03 -7.40
C THR A 34 8.77 -4.95 -8.39
N PRO A 35 9.35 -5.32 -9.55
CA PRO A 35 9.86 -4.34 -10.49
C PRO A 35 8.86 -3.31 -11.02
N TYR A 36 7.55 -3.60 -10.98
CA TYR A 36 6.54 -2.73 -11.61
C TYR A 36 5.39 -2.30 -10.69
N ARG A 37 5.35 -2.87 -9.48
CA ARG A 37 4.19 -2.73 -8.59
C ARG A 37 4.52 -3.05 -7.15
N VAL A 38 3.76 -2.43 -6.25
CA VAL A 38 3.58 -2.87 -4.87
C VAL A 38 2.40 -3.85 -4.82
N ILE A 39 2.54 -4.92 -4.04
CA ILE A 39 1.44 -5.85 -3.75
C ILE A 39 1.31 -5.95 -2.24
N PHE A 40 0.10 -5.74 -1.72
CA PHE A 40 -0.25 -6.06 -0.35
C PHE A 40 -1.01 -7.38 -0.32
N LEU A 41 -0.61 -8.27 0.57
CA LEU A 41 -1.28 -9.55 0.82
C LEU A 41 -1.80 -9.54 2.26
N SER A 42 -3.13 -9.62 2.43
CA SER A 42 -3.75 -9.67 3.74
C SER A 42 -3.46 -11.00 4.43
N LYS A 43 -3.34 -10.96 5.75
CA LYS A 43 -3.22 -12.12 6.62
C LYS A 43 -4.58 -12.47 7.22
N GLY A 44 -4.96 -13.75 7.16
CA GLY A 44 -6.23 -14.23 7.72
C GLY A 44 -7.42 -14.04 6.78
N LYS A 45 -8.62 -13.93 7.35
CA LYS A 45 -9.91 -13.91 6.61
C LYS A 45 -10.42 -12.47 6.39
N ASP A 46 -9.63 -11.62 5.74
CA ASP A 46 -10.09 -10.28 5.33
C ASP A 46 -10.89 -10.33 4.02
N ALA A 47 -11.91 -9.47 3.85
CA ALA A 47 -12.64 -9.38 2.58
C ALA A 47 -11.72 -9.01 1.40
N MET A 48 -10.69 -8.19 1.64
CA MET A 48 -9.63 -7.91 0.69
C MET A 48 -8.46 -8.86 0.92
N GLN A 49 -8.36 -9.91 0.12
CA GLN A 49 -7.27 -10.90 0.23
C GLN A 49 -5.93 -10.32 -0.25
N SER A 50 -5.95 -9.50 -1.30
CA SER A 50 -4.76 -8.84 -1.82
C SER A 50 -5.13 -7.53 -2.50
N PHE A 51 -4.18 -6.59 -2.55
CA PHE A 51 -4.31 -5.36 -3.31
C PHE A 51 -3.04 -5.06 -4.08
N MET A 52 -3.18 -4.69 -5.34
CA MET A 52 -2.08 -4.40 -6.24
C MET A 52 -2.05 -2.91 -6.57
N MET A 53 -0.87 -2.30 -6.50
CA MET A 53 -0.62 -0.90 -6.86
C MET A 53 0.50 -0.83 -7.90
N PRO A 54 0.16 -0.80 -9.20
CA PRO A 54 1.12 -0.53 -10.26
C PRO A 54 1.68 0.89 -10.17
N PHE A 55 2.98 1.07 -10.39
CA PHE A 55 3.62 2.38 -10.20
C PHE A 55 3.01 3.49 -11.05
N TYR A 56 2.58 3.19 -12.28
CA TYR A 56 1.96 4.19 -13.17
C TYR A 56 0.58 4.69 -12.68
N LEU A 57 -0.05 3.99 -11.73
CA LEU A 57 -1.30 4.40 -11.08
C LEU A 57 -1.07 5.05 -9.72
N MET A 58 0.16 5.02 -9.21
CA MET A 58 0.54 5.61 -7.93
C MET A 58 1.01 7.05 -8.11
N LYS A 59 0.67 7.93 -7.17
CA LYS A 59 1.06 9.34 -7.13
C LYS A 59 1.36 9.78 -5.70
N ASP A 60 2.11 10.87 -5.59
CA ASP A 60 2.35 11.59 -4.33
C ASP A 60 2.85 10.67 -3.21
N CYS A 61 3.76 9.76 -3.57
CA CYS A 61 4.34 8.79 -2.65
C CYS A 61 5.30 9.48 -1.68
N GLU A 62 5.00 9.39 -0.38
CA GLU A 62 5.79 10.01 0.67
C GLU A 62 6.11 8.99 1.79
N ILE A 63 7.36 8.99 2.25
CA ILE A 63 7.78 8.29 3.46
C ILE A 63 7.63 9.26 4.63
N LYS A 64 6.85 8.89 5.65
CA LYS A 64 6.65 9.68 6.86
C LYS A 64 7.28 9.00 8.07
N GLN A 65 8.05 9.79 8.82
CA GLN A 65 8.75 9.38 10.03
C GLN A 65 8.28 10.24 11.19
N PRO A 66 7.12 9.93 11.80
CA PRO A 66 6.63 10.68 12.94
C PRO A 66 7.54 10.45 14.17
N VAL A 67 7.63 11.45 15.05
CA VAL A 67 8.37 11.33 16.32
C VAL A 67 7.78 10.24 17.22
N PHE A 68 6.47 10.04 17.13
CA PHE A 68 5.73 9.01 17.85
C PHE A 68 4.95 8.12 16.88
N GLY A 69 4.98 6.81 17.14
CA GLY A 69 4.30 5.80 16.33
C GLY A 69 5.17 5.23 15.22
N ALA A 70 4.57 4.34 14.42
CA ALA A 70 5.27 3.64 13.35
C ALA A 70 5.45 4.52 12.10
N ASN A 71 6.58 4.32 11.41
CA ASN A 71 6.81 4.91 10.11
C ASN A 71 5.83 4.34 9.09
N PHE A 72 5.42 5.19 8.15
CA PHE A 72 4.46 4.80 7.13
C PHE A 72 4.77 5.42 5.78
N ILE A 73 4.31 4.76 4.73
CA ILE A 73 4.32 5.27 3.36
C ILE A 73 2.88 5.62 3.00
N LYS A 74 2.66 6.80 2.45
CA LYS A 74 1.34 7.21 1.93
C LYS A 74 1.46 7.68 0.49
N GLY A 75 0.34 7.62 -0.21
CA GLY A 75 0.22 8.15 -1.57
C GLY A 75 -1.21 8.00 -2.06
N ILE A 76 -1.41 8.31 -3.33
CA ILE A 76 -2.69 8.14 -4.02
C ILE A 76 -2.52 7.00 -5.02
N VAL A 77 -3.50 6.10 -5.08
CA VAL A 77 -3.60 5.09 -6.15
C VAL A 77 -4.89 5.31 -6.93
N LYS A 78 -4.80 5.27 -8.26
CA LYS A 78 -5.96 5.27 -9.15
C LYS A 78 -6.44 3.85 -9.42
N ALA A 79 -7.75 3.70 -9.60
CA ALA A 79 -8.33 2.44 -10.05
C ALA A 79 -7.83 2.08 -11.45
N GLU A 80 -7.50 0.82 -11.64
CA GLU A 80 -7.24 0.25 -12.96
C GLU A 80 -8.57 -0.01 -13.68
N ALA A 81 -8.61 0.20 -14.99
CA ALA A 81 -9.80 -0.07 -15.79
C ALA A 81 -10.19 -1.56 -15.67
N GLY A 82 -11.43 -1.82 -15.25
CA GLY A 82 -11.90 -3.20 -15.01
C GLY A 82 -11.40 -3.84 -13.71
N GLY A 83 -10.70 -3.11 -12.84
CA GLY A 83 -10.13 -3.62 -11.58
C GLY A 83 -11.12 -3.80 -10.42
N GLY A 84 -12.43 -3.72 -10.68
CA GLY A 84 -13.48 -3.96 -9.67
C GLY A 84 -13.77 -2.79 -8.72
N TRP A 85 -13.19 -1.62 -8.95
CA TRP A 85 -13.51 -0.37 -8.25
C TRP A 85 -13.20 0.83 -9.15
N GLU A 86 -13.63 2.03 -8.75
CA GLU A 86 -13.52 3.25 -9.56
C GLU A 86 -12.92 4.42 -8.77
N GLY A 87 -12.30 5.37 -9.50
CA GLY A 87 -11.77 6.60 -8.94
C GLY A 87 -10.34 6.46 -8.41
N SER A 88 -10.11 6.99 -7.21
CA SER A 88 -8.80 6.97 -6.55
C SER A 88 -8.97 6.81 -5.04
N ALA A 89 -7.91 6.34 -4.38
CA ALA A 89 -7.86 6.21 -2.93
C ALA A 89 -6.51 6.71 -2.40
N SER A 90 -6.54 7.41 -1.28
CA SER A 90 -5.34 7.69 -0.50
C SER A 90 -4.99 6.45 0.31
N TYR A 91 -3.89 5.77 -0.01
CA TYR A 91 -3.43 4.60 0.73
C TYR A 91 -2.42 5.00 1.80
N LYS A 92 -2.36 4.21 2.88
CA LYS A 92 -1.32 4.30 3.91
C LYS A 92 -0.84 2.90 4.28
N LEU A 93 0.45 2.65 4.08
CA LEU A 93 1.17 1.44 4.51
C LEU A 93 1.96 1.75 5.78
N THR A 94 1.52 1.25 6.93
CA THR A 94 2.16 1.46 8.23
C THR A 94 2.99 0.24 8.62
N PHE A 95 4.28 0.41 8.85
CA PHE A 95 5.22 -0.68 9.09
C PHE A 95 5.42 -0.86 10.60
N THR A 96 4.58 -1.69 11.23
CA THR A 96 4.54 -1.82 12.69
C THR A 96 5.76 -2.55 13.28
N ALA A 97 6.49 -3.29 12.44
CA ALA A 97 7.74 -3.97 12.80
C ALA A 97 9.00 -3.32 12.18
N GLY A 98 8.91 -2.09 11.66
CA GLY A 98 10.01 -1.41 10.98
C GLY A 98 10.12 -1.73 9.48
N GLY A 99 11.09 -1.13 8.79
CA GLY A 99 11.35 -1.35 7.36
C GLY A 99 10.77 -0.30 6.39
N ALA A 100 9.94 0.65 6.87
CA ALA A 100 9.30 1.64 6.01
C ALA A 100 10.27 2.50 5.17
N ILE A 101 11.41 2.88 5.76
CA ILE A 101 12.40 3.75 5.10
C ILE A 101 13.07 3.01 3.95
N GLU A 102 13.60 1.82 4.23
CA GLU A 102 14.27 0.97 3.24
C GLU A 102 13.30 0.58 2.11
N PHE A 103 12.08 0.14 2.48
CA PHE A 103 11.05 -0.18 1.50
C PHE A 103 10.70 1.02 0.62
N GLY A 104 10.45 2.18 1.23
CA GLY A 104 10.07 3.39 0.51
C GLY A 104 11.18 3.91 -0.40
N GLN A 105 12.43 3.92 0.07
CA GLN A 105 13.58 4.33 -0.74
C GLN A 105 13.77 3.41 -1.94
N ARG A 106 13.68 2.08 -1.73
CA ARG A 106 13.79 1.11 -2.82
C ARG A 106 12.62 1.21 -3.79
N MET A 107 11.41 1.44 -3.30
CA MET A 107 10.23 1.66 -4.13
C MET A 107 10.41 2.88 -5.03
N LEU A 108 10.85 4.01 -4.49
CA LEU A 108 11.09 5.24 -5.27
C LEU A 108 12.20 5.06 -6.32
N GLN A 109 13.25 4.30 -6.00
CA GLN A 109 14.32 3.97 -6.94
C GLN A 109 13.85 3.09 -8.11
N VAL A 110 12.89 2.20 -7.87
CA VAL A 110 12.40 1.26 -8.90
C VAL A 110 11.25 1.88 -9.71
N ALA A 111 10.51 2.83 -9.12
CA ALA A 111 9.41 3.54 -9.77
C ALA A 111 9.85 4.75 -10.60
N SER A 112 11.12 5.15 -10.53
CA SER A 112 11.72 6.26 -11.29
C SER A 112 11.98 5.93 -12.75
#